data_AF-A0A4R5ALH2-F1
#
_entry.id   AF-A0A4R5ALH2-F1
#
_cell.length_a   1.000
_cell.length_b   1.000
_cell.length_c   1.000
_cell.angle_alpha   90.00
_cell.angle_beta   90.00
_cell.angle_gamma   90.00
#
_symmetry.space_group_name_H-M   'P 1'
#
loop_
_entity.id
_entity.type
_entity.pdbx_description
1 polymer ?
#
loop_
_entity_poly.entity_id
_entity_poly.type
_entity_poly.pdbx_seq_one_letter_code
_entity_poly.pdbx_strand_id
1 'polypeptide(L)'
;MKKIITFFAIVGLFTLQSCSTNDDGPYVDNDTISEVFEVTTSFNSNNNFSSLVTFNPPIFASDVVLVYHLYDIVNGQDIWRLMPQTYYLSDGRALDFNFDFSKLSVNLFLDANSLATIPSSWTQNQTFRIVIIPANFSTAVNKNNIDAVMSALKVNDTDIQKIKL
;
A
#
# COMPACT_ATOMS: atom_id res chain seq x y z
N MET A 1 -18.10 -54.22 57.28
CA MET A 1 -18.73 -53.31 56.29
C MET A 1 -17.91 -52.03 56.24
N LYS A 2 -17.08 -51.84 55.21
CA LYS A 2 -16.25 -50.63 54.99
C LYS A 2 -16.12 -50.44 53.48
N LYS A 3 -17.02 -49.67 52.86
CA LYS A 3 -17.01 -49.34 51.42
C LYS A 3 -17.54 -47.92 51.17
N ILE A 4 -16.92 -46.90 51.77
CA ILE A 4 -17.34 -45.49 51.58
C ILE A 4 -16.19 -44.57 51.10
N ILE A 5 -14.94 -45.05 51.01
CA ILE A 5 -13.80 -44.12 50.82
C ILE A 5 -13.59 -43.71 49.33
N THR A 6 -14.17 -44.40 48.35
CA THR A 6 -13.84 -44.17 46.93
C THR A 6 -14.66 -43.06 46.24
N PHE A 7 -15.68 -42.48 46.89
CA PHE A 7 -16.56 -41.51 46.22
C PHE A 7 -16.10 -40.04 46.28
N PHE A 8 -15.06 -39.73 47.07
CA PHE A 8 -14.61 -38.34 47.27
C PHE A 8 -13.46 -37.88 46.35
N ALA A 9 -13.02 -38.72 45.40
CA ALA A 9 -11.89 -38.38 44.52
C ALA A 9 -12.31 -37.71 43.18
N ILE A 10 -13.61 -37.67 42.84
CA ILE A 10 -14.07 -37.23 41.51
C ILE A 10 -14.47 -35.74 41.49
N VAL A 11 -14.66 -35.10 42.64
CA VAL A 11 -15.18 -33.71 42.71
C VAL A 11 -14.08 -32.64 42.62
N GLY A 12 -12.79 -33.03 42.67
CA GLY A 12 -11.66 -32.09 42.66
C GLY A 12 -11.20 -31.60 41.28
N LEU A 13 -11.75 -32.12 40.18
CA LEU A 13 -11.28 -31.78 38.82
C LEU A 13 -12.00 -30.62 38.13
N PHE A 14 -12.97 -29.96 38.78
CA PHE A 14 -13.81 -28.94 38.11
C PHE A 14 -13.41 -27.48 38.36
N THR A 15 -12.27 -27.18 38.98
CA THR A 15 -11.87 -25.78 39.28
C THR A 15 -10.74 -25.23 38.42
N LEU A 16 -10.35 -25.92 37.33
CA LEU A 16 -9.50 -25.30 36.31
C LEU A 16 -10.37 -24.42 35.40
N GLN A 17 -10.81 -23.27 35.92
CA GLN A 17 -11.27 -22.20 35.05
C GLN A 17 -10.04 -21.64 34.36
N SER A 18 -9.88 -21.98 33.08
CA SER A 18 -8.99 -21.24 32.20
C SER A 18 -9.46 -19.79 32.21
N CYS A 19 -8.57 -18.86 32.53
CA CYS A 19 -8.70 -17.52 31.97
C CYS A 19 -8.51 -17.66 30.45
N SER A 20 -9.57 -18.02 29.72
CA SER A 20 -9.73 -17.43 28.40
C SER A 20 -10.13 -16.00 28.70
N THR A 21 -9.22 -15.06 28.44
CA THR A 21 -9.65 -13.69 28.17
C THR A 21 -10.62 -13.81 27.00
N ASN A 22 -11.91 -13.81 27.31
CA ASN A 22 -12.97 -13.59 26.33
C ASN A 22 -12.80 -12.13 25.92
N ASP A 23 -11.96 -11.91 24.93
CA ASP A 23 -11.82 -10.62 24.26
C ASP A 23 -13.04 -10.48 23.34
N ASP A 24 -14.21 -10.33 23.97
CA ASP A 24 -15.50 -10.10 23.32
C ASP A 24 -15.70 -8.61 22.98
N GLY A 25 -14.62 -7.84 22.90
CA GLY A 25 -14.62 -6.59 22.16
C GLY A 25 -14.52 -6.89 20.66
N PRO A 26 -15.10 -6.09 19.76
CA PRO A 26 -14.74 -6.19 18.36
C PRO A 26 -13.24 -5.91 18.26
N TYR A 27 -12.42 -6.95 18.11
CA TYR A 27 -11.04 -6.84 17.68
C TYR A 27 -11.08 -6.29 16.26
N VAL A 28 -10.94 -4.97 16.14
CA VAL A 28 -10.79 -4.31 14.84
C VAL A 28 -9.33 -4.51 14.45
N ASP A 29 -9.12 -5.53 13.62
CA ASP A 29 -7.83 -5.76 12.98
C ASP A 29 -7.56 -4.64 11.97
N ASN A 30 -6.86 -3.60 12.42
CA ASN A 30 -6.38 -2.53 11.56
C ASN A 30 -5.08 -2.91 10.85
N ASP A 31 -4.49 -4.08 11.12
CA ASP A 31 -3.25 -4.51 10.46
C ASP A 31 -3.47 -4.96 9.01
N THR A 32 -4.72 -5.28 8.66
CA THR A 32 -5.07 -5.94 7.39
C THR A 32 -5.77 -5.01 6.40
N ILE A 33 -6.05 -3.77 6.80
CA ILE A 33 -6.73 -2.81 5.93
C ILE A 33 -5.72 -2.29 4.91
N SER A 34 -6.01 -2.56 3.64
CA SER A 34 -5.19 -2.06 2.54
C SER A 34 -5.59 -0.63 2.21
N GLU A 35 -4.60 0.25 2.13
CA GLU A 35 -4.80 1.67 1.84
C GLU A 35 -4.27 2.02 0.46
N VAL A 36 -5.04 2.83 -0.28
CA VAL A 36 -4.68 3.25 -1.62
C VAL A 36 -4.87 4.76 -1.72
N PHE A 37 -3.79 5.45 -2.07
CA PHE A 37 -3.79 6.88 -2.29
C PHE A 37 -3.62 7.20 -3.77
N GLU A 38 -4.38 8.18 -4.26
CA GLU A 38 -4.17 8.80 -5.56
C GLU A 38 -3.60 10.20 -5.37
N VAL A 39 -2.40 10.42 -5.91
CA VAL A 39 -1.72 11.71 -5.86
C VAL A 39 -1.58 12.26 -7.27
N THR A 40 -1.83 13.55 -7.46
CA THR A 40 -1.46 14.26 -8.68
C THR A 40 -0.49 15.37 -8.33
N THR A 41 0.69 15.35 -8.94
CA THR A 41 1.78 16.28 -8.62
C THR A 41 2.52 16.73 -9.88
N SER A 42 3.36 17.75 -9.74
CA SER A 42 4.20 18.26 -10.82
C SER A 42 5.67 18.30 -10.38
N PHE A 43 6.58 17.95 -11.27
CA PHE A 43 8.02 17.90 -11.05
C PHE A 43 8.69 19.09 -11.74
N ASN A 44 9.43 19.90 -11.00
CA ASN A 44 10.12 21.06 -11.54
C ASN A 44 11.36 21.39 -10.70
N SER A 45 12.11 22.42 -11.10
CA SER A 45 13.32 22.82 -10.38
C SER A 45 13.06 23.26 -8.94
N ASN A 46 11.86 23.77 -8.60
CA ASN A 46 11.57 24.27 -7.26
C ASN A 46 11.39 23.13 -6.25
N ASN A 47 10.95 21.95 -6.69
CA ASN A 47 10.83 20.75 -5.85
C ASN A 47 11.90 19.70 -6.17
N ASN A 48 12.98 20.10 -6.85
CA ASN A 48 14.07 19.21 -7.26
C ASN A 48 13.57 17.96 -8.00
N PHE A 49 12.50 18.11 -8.80
CA PHE A 49 11.85 17.01 -9.51
C PHE A 49 11.43 15.84 -8.60
N SER A 50 11.01 16.16 -7.37
CA SER A 50 10.56 15.20 -6.36
C SER A 50 9.29 15.64 -5.67
N SER A 51 8.56 14.69 -5.11
CA SER A 51 7.29 14.91 -4.43
C SER A 51 7.12 13.91 -3.29
N LEU A 52 7.12 14.42 -2.06
CA LEU A 52 6.97 13.61 -0.85
C LEU A 52 5.50 13.46 -0.48
N VAL A 53 5.06 12.22 -0.27
CA VAL A 53 3.74 11.87 0.25
C VAL A 53 3.94 11.23 1.62
N THR A 54 3.46 11.90 2.67
CA THR A 54 3.60 11.43 4.05
C THR A 54 2.46 10.50 4.43
N PHE A 55 2.78 9.37 5.06
CA PHE A 55 1.79 8.48 5.66
C PHE A 55 1.39 8.99 7.03
N ASN A 56 0.08 9.14 7.26
CA ASN A 56 -0.46 9.57 8.54
C ASN A 56 -1.73 8.77 8.87
N PRO A 57 -1.63 7.74 9.73
CA PRO A 57 -0.46 7.36 10.53
C PRO A 57 0.67 6.71 9.70
N PRO A 58 1.90 6.59 10.23
CA PRO A 58 2.94 5.75 9.64
C PRO A 58 2.49 4.30 9.43
N ILE A 59 2.93 3.69 8.32
CA ILE A 59 2.67 2.29 8.00
C ILE A 59 3.55 1.34 8.84
N PHE A 60 3.21 0.05 8.87
CA PHE A 60 4.01 -0.94 9.59
C PHE A 60 5.33 -1.23 8.88
N ALA A 61 6.35 -1.65 9.64
CA ALA A 61 7.67 -2.00 9.09
C ALA A 61 7.63 -3.19 8.12
N SER A 62 6.61 -4.00 8.24
CA SER A 62 6.40 -5.21 7.47
C SER A 62 5.61 -4.97 6.19
N ASP A 63 4.99 -3.79 6.05
CA ASP A 63 4.19 -3.44 4.88
C ASP A 63 5.07 -3.14 3.68
N VAL A 64 4.52 -3.39 2.49
CA VAL A 64 5.19 -3.15 1.21
C VAL A 64 4.39 -2.11 0.44
N VAL A 65 5.08 -1.17 -0.20
CA VAL A 65 4.45 -0.15 -1.04
C VAL A 65 4.65 -0.48 -2.51
N LEU A 66 3.56 -0.44 -3.28
CA LEU A 66 3.60 -0.39 -4.74
C LEU A 66 3.17 0.99 -5.22
N VAL A 67 3.84 1.51 -6.25
CA VAL A 67 3.47 2.77 -6.88
C VAL A 67 3.20 2.52 -8.35
N TYR A 68 2.06 3.00 -8.84
CA TYR A 68 1.67 2.95 -10.24
C TYR A 68 1.63 4.36 -10.80
N HIS A 69 2.20 4.55 -11.99
CA HIS A 69 2.10 5.77 -12.76
C HIS A 69 0.94 5.67 -13.76
N LEU A 70 0.09 6.70 -13.85
CA LEU A 70 -0.91 6.82 -14.90
C LEU A 70 -0.19 7.14 -16.22
N TYR A 71 0.00 6.14 -17.06
CA TYR A 71 0.76 6.28 -18.29
C TYR A 71 -0.08 6.90 -19.42
N ASP A 72 -1.33 6.48 -19.55
CA ASP A 72 -2.20 6.91 -20.65
C ASP A 72 -3.68 6.73 -20.29
N ILE A 73 -4.56 7.34 -21.08
CA ILE A 73 -6.01 7.17 -21.00
C ILE A 73 -6.53 6.83 -22.40
N VAL A 74 -6.95 5.58 -22.59
CA VAL A 74 -7.41 5.08 -23.90
C VAL A 74 -8.89 4.77 -23.82
N ASN A 75 -9.70 5.43 -24.65
CA ASN A 75 -11.17 5.30 -24.66
C ASN A 75 -11.82 5.56 -23.28
N GLY A 76 -11.24 6.47 -22.50
CA GLY A 76 -11.70 6.78 -21.14
C GLY A 76 -11.29 5.77 -20.08
N GLN A 77 -10.45 4.79 -20.43
CA GLN A 77 -9.87 3.84 -19.49
C GLN A 77 -8.44 4.23 -19.13
N ASP A 78 -8.16 4.34 -17.84
CA ASP A 78 -6.84 4.61 -17.31
C ASP A 78 -5.90 3.40 -17.54
N ILE A 79 -4.69 3.67 -18.01
CA ILE A 79 -3.62 2.69 -18.20
C ILE A 79 -2.53 2.94 -17.17
N TRP A 80 -2.41 2.03 -16.21
CA TRP A 80 -1.46 2.10 -15.12
C TRP A 80 -0.22 1.24 -15.39
N ARG A 81 0.95 1.74 -15.00
CA ARG A 81 2.21 0.97 -15.03
C ARG A 81 2.88 0.97 -13.67
N LEU A 82 3.26 -0.21 -13.19
CA LEU A 82 4.02 -0.36 -11.94
C LEU A 82 5.41 0.28 -12.07
N MET A 83 5.78 1.13 -11.12
CA MET A 83 7.10 1.78 -11.09
C MET A 83 8.18 0.87 -10.49
N PRO A 84 9.47 1.03 -10.89
CA PRO A 84 10.01 2.09 -11.75
C PRO A 84 9.63 1.95 -13.23
N GLN A 85 9.64 3.06 -13.97
CA GLN A 85 9.41 3.10 -15.42
C GLN A 85 10.42 4.03 -16.10
N THR A 86 11.06 3.51 -17.15
CA THR A 86 11.91 4.29 -18.05
C THR A 86 11.16 4.56 -19.35
N TYR A 87 10.98 5.84 -19.70
CA TYR A 87 10.40 6.28 -20.96
C TYR A 87 11.47 6.87 -21.86
N TYR A 88 11.45 6.47 -23.13
CA TYR A 88 12.31 7.05 -24.16
C TYR A 88 11.56 8.16 -24.88
N LEU A 89 12.11 9.37 -24.78
CA LEU A 89 11.59 10.54 -25.48
C LEU A 89 11.96 10.48 -26.97
N SER A 90 11.23 11.24 -27.80
CA SER A 90 11.46 11.27 -29.25
C SER A 90 12.85 11.78 -29.65
N ASP A 91 13.54 12.48 -28.74
CA ASP A 91 14.91 12.96 -28.92
C ASP A 91 15.98 11.96 -28.43
N GLY A 92 15.58 10.74 -28.06
CA GLY A 92 16.46 9.65 -27.65
C GLY A 92 16.88 9.69 -26.17
N ARG A 93 16.40 10.65 -25.37
CA ARG A 93 16.67 10.69 -23.93
C ARG A 93 15.81 9.68 -23.17
N ALA A 94 16.36 9.16 -22.07
CA ALA A 94 15.64 8.37 -21.09
C ALA A 94 15.15 9.27 -19.95
N LEU A 95 13.88 9.09 -19.56
CA LEU A 95 13.26 9.71 -18.40
C LEU A 95 12.77 8.60 -17.48
N ASP A 96 13.25 8.60 -16.24
CA ASP A 96 12.94 7.61 -15.24
C ASP A 96 11.94 8.16 -14.23
N PHE A 97 10.77 7.55 -14.16
CA PHE A 97 9.83 7.72 -13.05
C PHE A 97 10.14 6.66 -12.01
N ASN A 98 10.52 7.09 -10.82
CA ASN A 98 10.93 6.19 -9.76
C ASN A 98 10.43 6.68 -8.39
N PHE A 99 10.55 5.80 -7.40
CA PHE A 99 10.18 6.11 -6.03
C PHE A 99 11.08 5.40 -5.04
N ASP A 100 11.15 5.98 -3.86
CA ASP A 100 11.59 5.31 -2.65
C ASP A 100 10.48 5.42 -1.60
N PHE A 101 10.51 4.55 -0.59
CA PHE A 101 9.57 4.63 0.50
C PHE A 101 10.22 4.24 1.82
N SER A 102 9.63 4.75 2.89
CA SER A 102 9.87 4.34 4.27
C SER A 102 8.53 4.15 4.98
N LYS A 103 8.57 3.77 6.25
CA LYS A 103 7.36 3.73 7.09
C LYS A 103 6.62 5.07 7.20
N LEU A 104 7.31 6.17 6.93
CA LEU A 104 6.78 7.52 7.13
C LEU A 104 6.26 8.15 5.84
N SER A 105 6.74 7.71 4.68
CA SER A 105 6.48 8.42 3.43
C SER A 105 6.88 7.62 2.19
N VAL A 106 6.33 8.04 1.06
CA VAL A 106 6.82 7.73 -0.30
C VAL A 106 7.37 9.00 -0.91
N ASN A 107 8.56 8.92 -1.50
CA ASN A 107 9.12 10.00 -2.31
C ASN A 107 9.02 9.59 -3.79
N LEU A 108 8.24 10.34 -4.57
CA LEU A 108 8.13 10.17 -6.01
C LEU A 108 9.13 11.11 -6.68
N PHE A 109 9.89 10.65 -7.68
CA PHE A 109 10.87 11.51 -8.33
C PHE A 109 11.09 11.15 -9.80
N LEU A 110 11.56 12.15 -10.55
CA LEU A 110 12.05 11.99 -11.91
C LEU A 110 13.58 12.03 -11.92
N ASP A 111 14.18 11.11 -12.67
CA ASP A 111 15.60 11.14 -12.98
C ASP A 111 15.81 11.12 -14.50
N ALA A 112 16.82 11.85 -14.97
CA ALA A 112 17.25 11.87 -16.35
C ALA A 112 18.63 12.52 -16.45
N ASN A 113 19.36 12.22 -17.53
CA ASN A 113 20.62 12.91 -17.84
C ASN A 113 20.46 14.44 -17.96
N SER A 114 19.25 14.94 -18.29
CA SER A 114 18.93 16.37 -18.29
C SER A 114 17.43 16.60 -18.08
N LEU A 115 17.05 17.04 -16.88
CA LEU A 115 15.66 17.30 -16.49
C LEU A 115 15.13 18.68 -16.93
N ALA A 116 16.02 19.65 -17.22
CA ALA A 116 15.65 21.04 -17.53
C ALA A 116 14.89 21.22 -18.85
N THR A 117 14.94 20.22 -19.74
CA THR A 117 14.36 20.28 -21.09
C THR A 117 13.32 19.17 -21.31
N ILE A 118 12.81 18.58 -20.23
CA ILE A 118 11.74 17.58 -20.32
C ILE A 118 10.41 18.28 -20.63
N PRO A 119 9.62 17.81 -21.61
CA PRO A 119 8.33 18.41 -21.94
C PRO A 119 7.39 18.46 -20.73
N SER A 120 6.53 19.49 -20.68
CA SER A 120 5.54 19.64 -19.60
C SER A 120 4.57 18.48 -19.48
N SER A 121 4.31 17.74 -20.58
CA SER A 121 3.46 16.54 -20.58
C SER A 121 3.98 15.42 -19.69
N TRP A 122 5.27 15.42 -19.37
CA TRP A 122 5.92 14.42 -18.51
C TRP A 122 6.22 14.95 -17.11
N THR A 123 6.10 16.26 -16.89
CA THR A 123 6.49 16.90 -15.63
C THR A 123 5.32 17.56 -14.91
N GLN A 124 4.21 17.87 -15.58
CA GLN A 124 3.07 18.53 -14.96
C GLN A 124 1.91 17.57 -14.79
N ASN A 125 1.21 17.69 -13.65
CA ASN A 125 -0.01 16.96 -13.31
C ASN A 125 0.09 15.45 -13.57
N GLN A 126 1.22 14.86 -13.19
CA GLN A 126 1.42 13.41 -13.27
C GLN A 126 0.66 12.75 -12.11
N THR A 127 -0.09 11.70 -12.40
CA THR A 127 -0.95 11.01 -11.43
C THR A 127 -0.37 9.64 -11.06
N PHE A 128 -0.41 9.34 -9.77
CA PHE A 128 0.14 8.13 -9.20
C PHE A 128 -0.86 7.47 -8.26
N ARG A 129 -0.88 6.13 -8.24
CA ARG A 129 -1.56 5.35 -7.20
C ARG A 129 -0.53 4.66 -6.33
N ILE A 130 -0.57 4.95 -5.03
CA ILE A 130 0.29 4.38 -4.00
C ILE A 130 -0.55 3.35 -3.25
N VAL A 131 -0.17 2.09 -3.33
CA VAL A 131 -0.87 0.96 -2.71
C VAL A 131 -0.01 0.42 -1.56
N ILE A 132 -0.54 0.48 -0.34
CA ILE A 132 0.07 -0.15 0.84
C ILE A 132 -0.47 -1.57 0.95
N ILE A 133 0.45 -2.54 0.91
CA ILE A 133 0.15 -3.96 1.04
C ILE A 133 0.57 -4.40 2.44
N PRO A 134 -0.39 -4.78 3.31
CA PRO A 134 -0.10 -5.40 4.60
C PRO A 134 0.76 -6.65 4.51
N ALA A 135 1.63 -6.86 5.49
CA ALA A 135 2.56 -7.99 5.51
C ALA A 135 1.90 -9.37 5.57
N ASN A 136 0.73 -9.46 6.20
CA ASN A 136 -0.06 -10.68 6.30
C ASN A 136 -0.80 -11.03 5.00
N PHE A 137 -0.68 -10.19 3.97
CA PHE A 137 -1.27 -10.41 2.66
C PHE A 137 -0.53 -11.53 1.88
N SER A 138 -0.97 -12.78 2.08
CA SER A 138 -0.35 -14.00 1.56
C SER A 138 -0.73 -14.36 0.11
N THR A 139 -1.41 -13.48 -0.64
CA THR A 139 -1.95 -13.84 -1.96
C THR A 139 -0.93 -13.64 -3.06
N ALA A 140 -0.70 -14.68 -3.87
CA ALA A 140 0.05 -14.54 -5.11
C ALA A 140 -0.77 -13.69 -6.11
N VAL A 141 -0.35 -12.45 -6.33
CA VAL A 141 -1.02 -11.49 -7.21
C VAL A 141 -0.04 -10.95 -8.24
N ASN A 142 -0.51 -10.74 -9.46
CA ASN A 142 0.25 -10.04 -10.49
C ASN A 142 0.35 -8.54 -10.15
N LYS A 143 1.45 -8.14 -9.53
CA LYS A 143 1.72 -6.75 -9.12
C LYS A 143 1.86 -5.77 -10.28
N ASN A 144 1.98 -6.23 -11.52
CA ASN A 144 2.02 -5.33 -12.69
C ASN A 144 0.63 -4.88 -13.13
N ASN A 145 -0.43 -5.50 -12.61
CA ASN A 145 -1.81 -5.15 -12.90
C ASN A 145 -2.46 -4.60 -11.63
N ILE A 146 -2.71 -3.29 -11.61
CA ILE A 146 -3.32 -2.63 -10.45
C ILE A 146 -4.70 -3.20 -10.14
N ASP A 147 -5.53 -3.52 -11.13
CA ASP A 147 -6.88 -4.05 -10.90
C ASP A 147 -6.84 -5.41 -10.19
N ALA A 148 -5.83 -6.24 -10.51
CA ALA A 148 -5.59 -7.50 -9.83
C ALA A 148 -5.16 -7.28 -8.38
N VAL A 149 -4.33 -6.27 -8.11
CA VAL A 149 -3.92 -5.89 -6.75
C VAL A 149 -5.10 -5.35 -5.95
N MET A 150 -5.84 -4.38 -6.49
CA MET A 150 -7.02 -3.80 -5.85
C MET A 150 -8.07 -4.87 -5.52
N SER A 151 -8.37 -5.75 -6.48
CA SER A 151 -9.33 -6.85 -6.28
C SER A 151 -8.88 -7.80 -5.17
N ALA A 152 -7.60 -8.14 -5.12
CA ALA A 152 -7.08 -9.06 -4.12
C ALA A 152 -7.07 -8.43 -2.72
N LEU A 153 -6.82 -7.12 -2.63
CA LEU A 153 -6.90 -6.33 -1.41
C LEU A 153 -8.33 -5.94 -1.02
N LYS A 154 -9.32 -6.24 -1.88
CA LYS A 154 -10.74 -5.88 -1.72
C LYS A 154 -10.98 -4.37 -1.62
N VAL A 155 -10.19 -3.59 -2.33
CA VAL A 155 -10.30 -2.12 -2.38
C VAL A 155 -11.09 -1.74 -3.64
N ASN A 156 -12.14 -0.92 -3.48
CA ASN A 156 -12.92 -0.36 -4.59
C ASN A 156 -12.45 1.05 -4.92
N ASP A 157 -12.87 1.59 -6.07
CA ASP A 157 -12.52 2.96 -6.48
C ASP A 157 -12.97 4.03 -5.47
N THR A 158 -14.07 3.78 -4.75
CA THR A 158 -14.57 4.69 -3.69
C THR A 158 -13.66 4.74 -2.47
N ASP A 159 -12.82 3.72 -2.29
CA ASP A 159 -11.93 3.58 -1.14
C ASP A 159 -10.57 4.27 -1.42
N ILE A 160 -10.32 4.68 -2.67
CA ILE A 160 -9.11 5.40 -3.07
C ILE A 160 -9.13 6.83 -2.52
N GLN A 161 -8.15 7.14 -1.69
CA GLN A 161 -8.01 8.44 -1.05
C GLN A 161 -7.26 9.41 -1.95
N LYS A 162 -7.92 10.49 -2.39
CA LYS A 162 -7.27 11.53 -3.19
C LYS A 162 -6.55 12.51 -2.29
N ILE A 163 -5.22 12.58 -2.42
CA ILE A 163 -4.39 13.51 -1.67
C ILE A 163 -4.06 14.71 -2.55
N LYS A 164 -4.26 15.91 -1.98
CA LYS A 164 -3.76 17.16 -2.53
C LYS A 164 -2.52 17.57 -1.75
N LEU A 165 -1.39 17.69 -2.45
CA LEU A 165 -0.11 18.12 -1.88
C LEU A 165 -0.02 19.64 -1.76
#